data_AF-A0A2E2EFU0-F1
#
_entry.id   AF-A0A2E2EFU0-F1
#
_cell.length_a   1.000
_cell.length_b   1.000
_cell.length_c   1.000
_cell.angle_alpha   90.00
_cell.angle_beta   90.00
_cell.angle_gamma   90.00
#
_symmetry.space_group_name_H-M   'P 1'
#
loop_
_entity.id
_entity.type
_entity.pdbx_description
1 polymer ?
#
loop_
_entity_poly.entity_id
_entity_poly.type
_entity_poly.pdbx_seq_one_letter_code
_entity_poly.pdbx_strand_id
1 'polypeptide(L)'
;MKTVLGTFFLLGFLISCRPEQAKTDFNILADVPVGDNILLQTPEDTALSIDYSIQADEESQNLKAKISKYPTNGVLKNCLNPENNLSIKCTYIPNKNFNGLDSIEVITWDGDLKAEKPSKIDIEVLPVSDPPIAYDKDFSTDSFVELDIVLPEAIDIDSLKSDLTYQITQTPQNGTISGCIQNKCTYISDQYFEGQDTFKYKVSDENGTNSNIAQVTINVNLPIKYGVESFTQNVNTLNGADIVWVIDNSGSMGDEQAALQTYFSAFINNFISAGKAKFPFNMAITTTDIYNAQAGTIPFRTNSMGNIYDLSSTKAESNFASFRNEFEKAVNVGVSGSGREKSYLSMEKSYNLAPTWFGGNDRLLVYIIVSDEPEQSGSTAGEWVTKFTNLKDKPEKVKIYPIIHPSKDNNQRYQKAVEMTGTKLYNITESFEPILDNISLSVSNQISSYQLASMRSIIASTIKVSVDGSQTTDFTYDAQKRSLKLNNPPTAYSTVKIEYDYKDSPQ
;
A
#
# COMPACT_ATOMS: atom_id res chain seq x y z
N MET A 1 85.63 -30.49 -88.18
CA MET A 1 85.47 -29.04 -87.97
C MET A 1 85.34 -28.81 -86.48
N LYS A 2 86.07 -27.99 -85.74
CA LYS A 2 87.21 -27.06 -85.89
C LYS A 2 87.77 -26.99 -84.43
N THR A 3 89.05 -27.31 -84.18
CA THR A 3 90.13 -26.38 -83.75
C THR A 3 89.84 -25.66 -82.41
N VAL A 4 90.71 -25.57 -81.39
CA VAL A 4 92.15 -25.21 -81.30
C VAL A 4 92.64 -25.64 -79.89
N LEU A 5 93.63 -26.52 -79.74
CA LEU A 5 95.06 -26.30 -79.45
C LEU A 5 95.44 -25.32 -78.31
N GLY A 6 96.25 -25.80 -77.35
CA GLY A 6 96.90 -24.95 -76.34
C GLY A 6 97.69 -25.74 -75.30
N THR A 7 98.88 -26.22 -75.68
CA THR A 7 99.94 -26.86 -74.87
C THR A 7 100.47 -25.97 -73.74
N PHE A 8 100.85 -26.54 -72.58
CA PHE A 8 102.20 -26.40 -71.98
C PHE A 8 102.42 -27.35 -70.77
N PHE A 9 103.64 -27.92 -70.70
CA PHE A 9 104.20 -28.84 -69.70
C PHE A 9 104.65 -28.10 -68.43
N LEU A 10 104.53 -28.69 -67.22
CA LEU A 10 105.64 -28.77 -66.24
C LEU A 10 105.35 -29.71 -65.03
N LEU A 11 106.43 -30.40 -64.63
CA LEU A 11 106.63 -31.36 -63.53
C LEU A 11 106.35 -30.83 -62.10
N GLY A 12 106.03 -31.75 -61.16
CA GLY A 12 106.50 -31.62 -59.77
C GLY A 12 105.72 -32.29 -58.63
N PHE A 13 106.21 -33.46 -58.19
CA PHE A 13 106.35 -33.98 -56.81
C PHE A 13 105.17 -34.26 -55.83
N LEU A 14 105.11 -35.54 -55.41
CA LEU A 14 104.80 -36.20 -54.11
C LEU A 14 103.84 -35.54 -53.09
N ILE A 15 102.86 -36.32 -52.56
CA ILE A 15 102.69 -36.71 -51.14
C ILE A 15 101.42 -37.58 -50.93
N SER A 16 101.60 -38.60 -50.08
CA SER A 16 100.70 -39.47 -49.31
C SER A 16 99.22 -39.07 -49.09
N CYS A 17 98.31 -40.05 -49.19
CA CYS A 17 97.46 -40.51 -48.07
C CYS A 17 96.57 -41.71 -48.47
N ARG A 18 96.52 -42.75 -47.61
CA ARG A 18 95.32 -43.60 -47.49
C ARG A 18 94.20 -42.76 -46.85
N PRO A 19 92.93 -43.12 -47.11
CA PRO A 19 92.19 -43.62 -45.96
C PRO A 19 91.48 -44.93 -46.27
N GLU A 20 91.75 -45.87 -45.38
CA GLU A 20 90.76 -46.79 -44.85
C GLU A 20 89.74 -45.94 -44.08
N GLN A 21 88.46 -46.03 -44.42
CA GLN A 21 87.41 -45.73 -43.45
C GLN A 21 86.35 -46.80 -43.55
N ALA A 22 86.45 -47.70 -42.57
CA ALA A 22 85.38 -48.59 -42.16
C ALA A 22 84.07 -47.80 -42.07
N LYS A 23 83.04 -48.35 -42.68
CA LYS A 23 81.68 -48.05 -42.32
C LYS A 23 81.48 -48.61 -40.91
N THR A 24 81.78 -47.82 -39.88
CA THR A 24 81.27 -48.08 -38.54
C THR A 24 79.77 -47.85 -38.63
N ASP A 25 79.02 -48.94 -38.82
CA ASP A 25 77.59 -48.96 -38.58
C ASP A 25 77.39 -48.67 -37.08
N PHE A 26 77.25 -47.40 -36.72
CA PHE A 26 76.56 -47.03 -35.49
C PHE A 26 75.07 -47.26 -35.74
N ASN A 27 74.66 -48.52 -35.66
CA ASN A 27 73.28 -48.86 -35.36
C ASN A 27 73.11 -48.76 -33.84
N ILE A 28 73.31 -47.55 -33.29
CA ILE A 28 72.66 -47.20 -32.03
C ILE A 28 71.24 -46.90 -32.48
N LEU A 29 70.33 -47.85 -32.26
CA LEU A 29 68.92 -47.51 -32.12
C LEU A 29 68.84 -46.67 -30.84
N ALA A 30 69.22 -45.40 -30.94
CA ALA A 30 68.96 -44.41 -29.92
C ALA A 30 67.46 -44.16 -30.01
N ASP A 31 66.70 -44.76 -29.10
CA ASP A 31 65.30 -44.44 -28.91
C ASP A 31 65.20 -43.25 -27.97
N VAL A 32 64.28 -42.34 -28.24
CA VAL A 32 64.07 -41.18 -27.37
C VAL A 32 63.09 -41.59 -26.27
N PRO A 33 63.39 -41.39 -24.98
CA PRO A 33 62.51 -41.75 -23.89
C PRO A 33 61.07 -41.27 -24.10
N VAL A 34 60.13 -42.21 -24.07
CA VAL A 34 58.69 -41.93 -24.08
C VAL A 34 58.22 -41.91 -22.63
N GLY A 35 57.54 -40.85 -22.22
CA GLY A 35 56.96 -40.79 -20.88
C GLY A 35 55.82 -41.80 -20.69
N ASP A 36 55.49 -42.11 -19.45
CA ASP A 36 54.38 -43.02 -19.14
C ASP A 36 53.03 -42.42 -19.56
N ASN A 37 52.11 -43.28 -19.99
CA ASN A 37 50.70 -42.89 -20.10
C ASN A 37 50.09 -42.86 -18.70
N ILE A 38 49.44 -41.76 -18.34
CA ILE A 38 48.78 -41.61 -17.05
C ILE A 38 47.31 -41.25 -17.23
N LEU A 39 46.49 -41.62 -16.26
CA LEU A 39 45.10 -41.20 -16.12
C LEU A 39 44.97 -40.32 -14.89
N LEU A 40 44.44 -39.12 -15.07
CA LEU A 40 44.06 -38.21 -13.99
C LEU A 40 42.55 -38.02 -13.99
N GLN A 41 42.00 -37.72 -12.82
CA GLN A 41 40.57 -37.46 -12.66
C GLN A 41 40.35 -36.12 -11.99
N THR A 42 39.27 -35.44 -12.38
CA THR A 42 38.78 -34.24 -11.69
C THR A 42 37.27 -34.16 -11.84
N PRO A 43 36.52 -33.66 -10.85
CA PRO A 43 35.12 -33.29 -11.08
C PRO A 43 35.02 -32.19 -12.14
N GLU A 44 33.91 -32.12 -12.89
CA GLU A 44 33.68 -30.97 -13.76
C GLU A 44 33.70 -29.65 -12.98
N ASP A 45 33.97 -28.56 -13.70
CA ASP A 45 34.19 -27.21 -13.16
C ASP A 45 35.30 -27.09 -12.09
N THR A 46 36.05 -28.16 -11.83
CA THR A 46 37.17 -28.18 -10.89
C THR A 46 38.49 -28.17 -11.66
N ALA A 47 39.37 -27.21 -11.30
CA ALA A 47 40.70 -27.15 -11.89
C ALA A 47 41.58 -28.31 -11.40
N LEU A 48 42.26 -28.98 -12.32
CA LEU A 48 43.20 -30.07 -12.05
C LEU A 48 44.64 -29.59 -12.15
N SER A 49 45.43 -29.80 -11.10
CA SER A 49 46.88 -29.59 -11.16
C SER A 49 47.56 -30.79 -11.80
N ILE A 50 48.27 -30.56 -12.91
CA ILE A 50 49.04 -31.55 -13.63
C ILE A 50 50.51 -31.38 -13.27
N ASP A 51 51.13 -32.45 -12.78
CA ASP A 51 52.58 -32.55 -12.57
C ASP A 51 53.05 -33.84 -13.25
N TYR A 52 53.53 -33.69 -14.49
CA TYR A 52 53.96 -34.79 -15.34
C TYR A 52 55.46 -34.75 -15.53
N SER A 53 56.15 -35.87 -15.37
CA SER A 53 57.62 -35.94 -15.52
C SER A 53 58.02 -37.14 -16.35
N ILE A 54 59.03 -36.95 -17.20
CA ILE A 54 59.61 -37.98 -18.05
C ILE A 54 61.00 -38.29 -17.51
N GLN A 55 61.33 -39.57 -17.40
CA GLN A 55 62.67 -40.00 -16.98
C GLN A 55 63.62 -39.99 -18.18
N ALA A 56 64.83 -39.46 -18.00
CA ALA A 56 65.90 -39.59 -18.98
C ALA A 56 66.50 -41.00 -18.92
N ASP A 57 66.94 -41.52 -20.06
CA ASP A 57 67.87 -42.66 -20.10
C ASP A 57 69.34 -42.16 -20.10
N GLU A 58 70.29 -43.08 -19.91
CA GLU A 58 71.72 -42.73 -19.81
C GLU A 58 72.31 -42.32 -21.16
N GLU A 59 71.66 -42.68 -22.28
CA GLU A 59 72.12 -42.44 -23.64
C GLU A 59 71.64 -41.10 -24.26
N SER A 60 70.56 -40.50 -23.75
CA SER A 60 69.96 -39.27 -24.30
C SER A 60 70.72 -38.00 -23.90
N GLN A 61 71.26 -37.26 -24.87
CA GLN A 61 71.78 -35.92 -24.66
C GLN A 61 70.74 -34.86 -25.06
N ASN A 62 70.66 -33.72 -24.36
CA ASN A 62 69.76 -32.60 -24.68
C ASN A 62 68.25 -32.91 -24.78
N LEU A 63 67.76 -33.92 -24.02
CA LEU A 63 66.36 -34.31 -24.01
C LEU A 63 65.42 -33.16 -23.59
N LYS A 64 64.35 -32.97 -24.37
CA LYS A 64 63.32 -31.94 -24.17
C LYS A 64 61.94 -32.55 -24.35
N ALA A 65 60.95 -31.99 -23.66
CA ALA A 65 59.55 -32.38 -23.77
C ALA A 65 58.68 -31.16 -24.12
N LYS A 66 57.60 -31.41 -24.86
CA LYS A 66 56.58 -30.39 -25.11
C LYS A 66 55.21 -31.02 -25.29
N ILE A 67 54.20 -30.23 -24.97
CA ILE A 67 52.82 -30.55 -25.35
C ILE A 67 52.72 -30.49 -26.88
N SER A 68 52.39 -31.61 -27.48
CA SER A 68 52.19 -31.78 -28.93
C SER A 68 50.71 -31.69 -29.31
N LYS A 69 49.81 -32.02 -28.38
CA LYS A 69 48.36 -31.85 -28.53
C LYS A 69 47.77 -31.32 -27.24
N TYR A 70 47.00 -30.25 -27.36
CA TYR A 70 46.26 -29.63 -26.26
C TYR A 70 44.90 -30.30 -26.07
N PRO A 71 44.32 -30.19 -24.85
CA PRO A 71 42.97 -30.66 -24.60
C PRO A 71 41.95 -29.97 -25.50
N THR A 72 40.86 -30.67 -25.81
CA THR A 72 39.78 -30.16 -26.68
C THR A 72 38.57 -29.66 -25.90
N ASN A 73 38.40 -30.12 -24.67
CA ASN A 73 37.26 -29.85 -23.80
C ASN A 73 37.67 -29.12 -22.50
N GLY A 74 38.84 -28.48 -22.53
CA GLY A 74 39.31 -27.59 -21.49
C GLY A 74 40.52 -26.79 -21.95
N VAL A 75 41.04 -25.96 -21.06
CA VAL A 75 42.19 -25.10 -21.33
C VAL A 75 43.31 -25.35 -20.32
N LEU A 76 44.55 -25.30 -20.79
CA LEU A 76 45.72 -25.32 -19.92
C LEU A 76 46.13 -23.89 -19.56
N LYS A 77 46.29 -23.62 -18.26
CA LYS A 77 46.83 -22.36 -17.72
C LYS A 77 48.07 -22.62 -16.88
N ASN A 78 48.84 -21.56 -16.64
CA ASN A 78 50.03 -21.58 -15.78
C ASN A 78 51.04 -22.67 -16.15
N CYS A 79 51.16 -22.98 -17.44
CA CYS A 79 52.06 -24.00 -17.92
C CYS A 79 53.51 -23.55 -17.76
N LEU A 80 54.24 -24.22 -16.88
CA LEU A 80 55.68 -24.10 -16.74
C LEU A 80 56.32 -25.26 -17.49
N ASN A 81 56.96 -24.93 -18.61
CA ASN A 81 57.91 -25.79 -19.29
C ASN A 81 59.24 -25.02 -19.36
N PRO A 82 60.07 -25.05 -18.30
CA PRO A 82 61.39 -24.41 -18.35
C PRO A 82 62.19 -24.99 -19.52
N GLU A 83 62.87 -24.15 -20.29
CA GLU A 83 63.79 -24.64 -21.33
C GLU A 83 64.79 -25.62 -20.68
N ASN A 84 64.80 -26.87 -21.19
CA ASN A 84 65.59 -28.02 -20.70
C ASN A 84 64.99 -28.83 -19.53
N ASN A 85 63.66 -28.83 -19.32
CA ASN A 85 63.05 -29.70 -18.31
C ASN A 85 62.16 -30.79 -18.91
N LEU A 86 62.26 -32.00 -18.35
CA LEU A 86 61.42 -33.16 -18.65
C LEU A 86 60.12 -33.18 -17.83
N SER A 87 59.84 -32.10 -17.11
CA SER A 87 58.62 -31.91 -16.34
C SER A 87 57.68 -30.88 -16.97
N ILE A 88 56.42 -31.24 -17.11
CA ILE A 88 55.32 -30.36 -17.51
C ILE A 88 54.43 -30.14 -16.30
N LYS A 89 54.39 -28.88 -15.82
CA LYS A 89 53.45 -28.46 -14.78
C LYS A 89 52.44 -27.50 -15.35
N CYS A 90 51.17 -27.85 -15.34
CA CYS A 90 50.07 -27.03 -15.86
C CYS A 90 48.86 -27.12 -14.94
N THR A 91 47.96 -26.16 -15.02
CA THR A 91 46.61 -26.26 -14.48
C THR A 91 45.64 -26.51 -15.63
N TYR A 92 45.00 -27.67 -15.65
CA TYR A 92 43.89 -27.95 -16.55
C TYR A 92 42.59 -27.41 -15.97
N ILE A 93 41.84 -26.66 -16.77
CA ILE A 93 40.53 -26.13 -16.41
C ILE A 93 39.55 -26.70 -17.45
N PRO A 94 38.66 -27.65 -17.07
CA PRO A 94 37.60 -28.11 -17.96
C PRO A 94 36.78 -26.94 -18.51
N ASN A 95 36.22 -27.10 -19.70
CA ASN A 95 35.16 -26.20 -20.16
C ASN A 95 33.98 -26.31 -19.20
N LYS A 96 33.24 -25.21 -19.04
CA LYS A 96 32.09 -25.17 -18.13
C LYS A 96 31.09 -26.30 -18.46
N ASN A 97 30.69 -27.08 -17.45
CA ASN A 97 29.76 -28.21 -17.54
C ASN A 97 30.20 -29.33 -18.50
N PHE A 98 31.51 -29.45 -18.76
CA PHE A 98 32.04 -30.57 -19.52
C PHE A 98 32.34 -31.74 -18.57
N ASN A 99 31.71 -32.88 -18.84
CA ASN A 99 32.11 -34.18 -18.32
C ASN A 99 32.43 -35.16 -19.46
N GLY A 100 33.33 -36.11 -19.18
CA GLY A 100 33.87 -37.05 -20.16
C GLY A 100 35.39 -37.02 -20.26
N LEU A 101 35.93 -37.64 -21.31
CA LEU A 101 37.37 -37.77 -21.51
C LEU A 101 37.96 -36.58 -22.29
N ASP A 102 39.10 -36.10 -21.82
CA ASP A 102 39.99 -35.22 -22.57
C ASP A 102 41.43 -35.75 -22.50
N SER A 103 42.34 -35.24 -23.32
CA SER A 103 43.73 -35.73 -23.32
C SER A 103 44.74 -34.68 -23.72
N ILE A 104 45.95 -34.84 -23.18
CA ILE A 104 47.14 -34.09 -23.54
C ILE A 104 48.14 -35.09 -24.12
N GLU A 105 48.73 -34.78 -25.27
CA GLU A 105 49.82 -35.59 -25.83
C GLU A 105 51.15 -34.85 -25.67
N VAL A 106 52.13 -35.52 -25.08
CA VAL A 106 53.47 -34.99 -24.85
C VAL A 106 54.46 -35.72 -25.76
N ILE A 107 55.27 -34.96 -26.50
CA ILE A 107 56.32 -35.51 -27.35
C ILE A 107 57.70 -35.09 -26.83
N THR A 108 58.63 -36.04 -26.83
CA THR A 108 60.03 -35.86 -26.46
C THR A 108 60.96 -35.84 -27.67
N TRP A 109 62.09 -35.15 -27.55
CA TRP A 109 63.15 -35.12 -28.55
C TRP A 109 64.50 -34.82 -27.89
N ASP A 110 65.58 -35.40 -28.42
CA ASP A 110 66.96 -35.27 -27.91
C ASP A 110 67.84 -34.32 -28.76
N GLY A 111 67.25 -33.72 -29.79
CA GLY A 111 67.94 -32.80 -30.70
C GLY A 111 68.21 -33.40 -32.07
N ASP A 112 68.35 -34.73 -32.15
CA ASP A 112 68.60 -35.47 -33.39
C ASP A 112 67.35 -36.27 -33.82
N LEU A 113 66.62 -36.85 -32.85
CA LEU A 113 65.45 -37.69 -33.06
C LEU A 113 64.25 -37.21 -32.21
N LYS A 114 63.05 -37.67 -32.60
CA LYS A 114 61.81 -37.51 -31.84
C LYS A 114 61.32 -38.90 -31.46
N ALA A 115 60.69 -39.01 -30.29
CA ALA A 115 60.00 -40.23 -29.90
C ALA A 115 59.01 -40.68 -31.00
N GLU A 116 58.96 -41.99 -31.26
CA GLU A 116 58.09 -42.56 -32.30
C GLU A 116 56.59 -42.32 -32.03
N LYS A 117 56.21 -42.24 -30.74
CA LYS A 117 54.85 -41.98 -30.29
C LYS A 117 54.85 -41.00 -29.12
N PRO A 118 53.86 -40.09 -29.04
CA PRO A 118 53.70 -39.26 -27.86
C PRO A 118 53.21 -40.10 -26.68
N SER A 119 53.55 -39.67 -25.47
CA SER A 119 52.90 -40.13 -24.25
C SER A 119 51.57 -39.38 -24.03
N LYS A 120 50.64 -40.02 -23.34
CA LYS A 120 49.28 -39.51 -23.11
C LYS A 120 49.03 -39.24 -21.64
N ILE A 121 48.50 -38.07 -21.37
CA ILE A 121 47.86 -37.73 -20.10
C ILE A 121 46.37 -37.72 -20.40
N ASP A 122 45.69 -38.83 -20.11
CA ASP A 122 44.24 -38.91 -20.20
C ASP A 122 43.64 -38.25 -18.96
N ILE A 123 42.60 -37.44 -19.17
CA ILE A 123 41.90 -36.72 -18.11
C ILE A 123 40.44 -37.13 -18.19
N GLU A 124 39.97 -37.81 -17.15
CA GLU A 124 38.54 -38.13 -16.99
C GLU A 124 37.89 -37.07 -16.10
N VAL A 125 37.02 -36.27 -16.72
CA VAL A 125 36.23 -35.26 -16.02
C VAL A 125 34.91 -35.91 -15.58
N LEU A 126 34.75 -36.06 -14.28
CA LEU A 126 33.60 -36.74 -13.67
C LEU A 126 32.39 -35.80 -13.61
N PRO A 127 31.18 -36.27 -13.95
CA PRO A 127 29.97 -35.45 -13.88
C PRO A 127 29.62 -35.08 -12.44
N VAL A 128 29.09 -33.88 -12.25
CA VAL A 128 28.60 -33.33 -10.98
C VAL A 128 27.25 -32.68 -11.25
N SER A 129 26.20 -33.14 -10.56
CA SER A 129 24.84 -32.61 -10.74
C SER A 129 24.79 -31.09 -10.54
N ASP A 130 24.38 -30.36 -11.58
CA ASP A 130 24.05 -28.94 -11.53
C ASP A 130 22.64 -28.74 -10.96
N PRO A 131 22.40 -27.68 -10.17
CA PRO A 131 21.05 -27.34 -9.74
C PRO A 131 20.20 -26.77 -10.90
N PRO A 132 18.88 -27.02 -10.92
CA PRO A 132 17.99 -26.34 -11.85
C PRO A 132 17.98 -24.82 -11.63
N ILE A 133 17.54 -24.06 -12.63
CA ILE A 133 17.35 -22.60 -12.54
C ILE A 133 15.85 -22.28 -12.64
N ALA A 134 15.30 -21.63 -11.62
CA ALA A 134 13.91 -21.18 -11.56
C ALA A 134 13.79 -19.65 -11.79
N TYR A 135 12.65 -19.19 -12.32
CA TYR A 135 12.46 -17.80 -12.74
C TYR A 135 11.25 -17.12 -12.09
N ASP A 136 11.39 -15.83 -11.78
CA ASP A 136 10.29 -15.02 -11.27
C ASP A 136 9.20 -14.79 -12.33
N LYS A 137 7.97 -14.53 -11.88
CA LYS A 137 6.86 -14.19 -12.79
C LYS A 137 5.79 -13.34 -12.13
N ASP A 138 5.24 -12.41 -12.89
CA ASP A 138 4.15 -11.54 -12.44
C ASP A 138 2.82 -11.90 -13.12
N PHE A 139 1.73 -11.78 -12.36
CA PHE A 139 0.35 -11.94 -12.81
C PHE A 139 -0.55 -10.81 -12.29
N SER A 140 -1.76 -10.72 -12.83
CA SER A 140 -2.82 -9.87 -12.29
C SER A 140 -4.16 -10.56 -12.40
N THR A 141 -5.04 -10.30 -11.42
CA THR A 141 -6.41 -10.81 -11.38
C THR A 141 -7.30 -9.81 -10.63
N ASP A 142 -8.61 -10.02 -10.71
CA ASP A 142 -9.56 -9.35 -9.84
C ASP A 142 -9.74 -10.14 -8.54
N SER A 143 -10.12 -9.44 -7.48
CA SER A 143 -10.33 -10.00 -6.16
C SER A 143 -11.37 -11.12 -6.19
N PHE A 144 -11.04 -12.24 -5.53
CA PHE A 144 -11.91 -13.43 -5.42
C PHE A 144 -12.27 -14.08 -6.78
N VAL A 145 -11.48 -13.80 -7.83
CA VAL A 145 -11.57 -14.47 -9.12
C VAL A 145 -10.45 -15.51 -9.21
N GLU A 146 -10.81 -16.71 -9.68
CA GLU A 146 -9.87 -17.79 -9.92
C GLU A 146 -8.89 -17.44 -11.03
N LEU A 147 -7.59 -17.53 -10.73
CA LEU A 147 -6.48 -17.28 -11.64
C LEU A 147 -5.69 -18.57 -11.87
N ASP A 148 -5.63 -19.00 -13.13
CA ASP A 148 -4.73 -20.06 -13.57
C ASP A 148 -3.29 -19.55 -13.69
N ILE A 149 -2.41 -20.16 -12.91
CA ILE A 149 -0.99 -19.84 -12.87
C ILE A 149 -0.20 -20.92 -13.63
N VAL A 150 0.63 -20.47 -14.57
CA VAL A 150 1.64 -21.31 -15.23
C VAL A 150 3.01 -20.72 -14.92
N LEU A 151 3.76 -21.38 -14.04
CA LEU A 151 5.13 -21.03 -13.70
C LEU A 151 6.06 -21.18 -14.91
N PRO A 152 7.09 -20.33 -15.06
CA PRO A 152 8.11 -20.50 -16.09
C PRO A 152 8.72 -21.90 -16.02
N GLU A 153 9.05 -22.45 -17.18
CA GLU A 153 9.83 -23.69 -17.23
C GLU A 153 11.23 -23.43 -16.68
N ALA A 154 11.61 -24.17 -15.65
CA ALA A 154 12.98 -24.21 -15.15
C ALA A 154 13.90 -24.89 -16.18
N ILE A 155 15.17 -24.50 -16.14
CA ILE A 155 16.21 -25.03 -17.01
C ILE A 155 17.21 -25.77 -16.14
N ASP A 156 17.51 -26.99 -16.53
CA ASP A 156 18.54 -27.83 -15.95
C ASP A 156 19.32 -28.45 -17.11
N ILE A 157 20.65 -28.51 -16.99
CA ILE A 157 21.53 -28.99 -18.06
C ILE A 157 21.69 -30.52 -18.02
N ASP A 158 21.52 -31.12 -16.84
CA ASP A 158 21.70 -32.55 -16.59
C ASP A 158 20.37 -33.31 -16.65
N SER A 159 19.25 -32.59 -16.47
CA SER A 159 17.93 -33.18 -16.27
C SER A 159 16.95 -32.86 -17.41
N LEU A 160 16.06 -33.80 -17.73
CA LEU A 160 14.96 -33.52 -18.65
C LEU A 160 13.87 -32.69 -17.96
N LYS A 161 13.15 -31.87 -18.73
CA LYS A 161 12.02 -31.06 -18.20
C LYS A 161 10.94 -31.90 -17.51
N SER A 162 10.74 -33.15 -17.92
CA SER A 162 9.76 -34.06 -17.32
C SER A 162 10.14 -34.51 -15.91
N ASP A 163 11.42 -34.43 -15.58
CA ASP A 163 12.00 -34.98 -14.35
C ASP A 163 12.12 -33.88 -13.27
N LEU A 164 11.89 -32.62 -13.67
CA LEU A 164 11.83 -31.47 -12.79
C LEU A 164 10.52 -31.41 -11.98
N THR A 165 10.67 -31.31 -10.66
CA THR A 165 9.56 -31.20 -9.71
C THR A 165 9.48 -29.80 -9.12
N TYR A 166 8.32 -29.16 -9.22
CA TYR A 166 8.07 -27.81 -8.69
C TYR A 166 7.46 -27.90 -7.29
N GLN A 167 7.95 -27.07 -6.38
CA GLN A 167 7.46 -27.01 -5.01
C GLN A 167 7.28 -25.56 -4.56
N ILE A 168 6.07 -25.24 -4.06
CA ILE A 168 5.80 -23.99 -3.37
C ILE A 168 6.49 -24.02 -1.99
N THR A 169 7.35 -23.04 -1.73
CA THR A 169 8.14 -22.92 -0.48
C THR A 169 7.58 -21.88 0.47
N GLN A 170 6.83 -20.92 -0.05
CA GLN A 170 6.11 -19.91 0.71
C GLN A 170 4.77 -19.66 0.04
N THR A 171 3.67 -19.83 0.76
CA THR A 171 2.32 -19.54 0.26
C THR A 171 2.02 -18.04 0.26
N PRO A 172 1.04 -17.59 -0.55
CA PRO A 172 0.52 -16.23 -0.47
C PRO A 172 -0.01 -15.88 0.93
N GLN A 173 -0.03 -14.58 1.25
CA GLN A 173 -0.56 -14.08 2.53
C GLN A 173 -2.01 -13.63 2.44
N ASN A 174 -2.46 -13.18 1.25
CA ASN A 174 -3.79 -12.61 1.04
C ASN A 174 -4.56 -13.38 -0.03
N GLY A 175 -4.40 -14.70 -0.02
CA GLY A 175 -4.99 -15.61 -0.96
C GLY A 175 -4.56 -17.05 -0.70
N THR A 176 -5.17 -17.95 -1.46
CA THR A 176 -4.89 -19.38 -1.41
C THR A 176 -4.37 -19.84 -2.77
N ILE A 177 -3.23 -20.53 -2.74
CA ILE A 177 -2.72 -21.29 -3.89
C ILE A 177 -3.09 -22.76 -3.71
N SER A 178 -3.62 -23.40 -4.75
CA SER A 178 -4.08 -24.78 -4.73
C SER A 178 -3.94 -25.44 -6.10
N GLY A 179 -4.30 -26.72 -6.22
CA GLY A 179 -4.32 -27.42 -7.51
C GLY A 179 -2.94 -27.54 -8.20
N CYS A 180 -1.85 -27.42 -7.45
CA CYS A 180 -0.51 -27.39 -8.03
C CYS A 180 -0.09 -28.77 -8.57
N ILE A 181 0.05 -28.88 -9.89
CA ILE A 181 0.56 -30.06 -10.60
C ILE A 181 1.65 -29.59 -11.57
N GLN A 182 2.88 -30.05 -11.35
CA GLN A 182 4.07 -29.56 -12.05
C GLN A 182 4.14 -28.03 -11.99
N ASN A 183 4.26 -27.35 -13.13
CA ASN A 183 4.37 -25.90 -13.21
C ASN A 183 3.00 -25.18 -13.25
N LYS A 184 1.88 -25.88 -13.03
CA LYS A 184 0.53 -25.29 -13.05
C LYS A 184 -0.06 -25.26 -11.66
N CYS A 185 -0.65 -24.14 -11.27
CA CYS A 185 -1.36 -23.95 -10.00
C CYS A 185 -2.58 -23.07 -10.24
N THR A 186 -3.48 -23.02 -9.25
CA THR A 186 -4.61 -22.10 -9.22
C THR A 186 -4.49 -21.18 -8.01
N TYR A 187 -4.75 -19.90 -8.19
CA TYR A 187 -4.77 -18.89 -7.14
C TYR A 187 -6.14 -18.24 -7.02
N ILE A 188 -6.61 -18.05 -5.79
CA ILE A 188 -7.79 -17.24 -5.47
C ILE A 188 -7.37 -16.30 -4.35
N SER A 189 -7.48 -14.99 -4.55
CA SER A 189 -7.21 -14.03 -3.48
C SER A 189 -8.26 -14.15 -2.38
N ASP A 190 -7.94 -13.66 -1.19
CA ASP A 190 -8.95 -13.44 -0.17
C ASP A 190 -10.02 -12.47 -0.70
N GLN A 191 -11.25 -12.67 -0.22
CA GLN A 191 -12.37 -11.86 -0.65
C GLN A 191 -12.10 -10.39 -0.31
N TYR A 192 -12.24 -9.52 -1.30
CA TYR A 192 -12.05 -8.06 -1.20
C TYR A 192 -10.61 -7.59 -0.98
N PHE A 193 -9.62 -8.47 -1.09
CA PHE A 193 -8.22 -8.06 -1.10
C PHE A 193 -7.90 -7.21 -2.35
N GLU A 194 -7.20 -6.10 -2.15
CA GLU A 194 -6.58 -5.26 -3.18
C GLU A 194 -5.11 -5.06 -2.83
N GLY A 195 -4.24 -5.27 -3.80
CA GLY A 195 -2.81 -5.07 -3.63
C GLY A 195 -1.98 -6.21 -4.19
N GLN A 196 -0.72 -6.23 -3.78
CA GLN A 196 0.23 -7.23 -4.22
C GLN A 196 0.25 -8.41 -3.25
N ASP A 197 0.08 -9.61 -3.78
CA ASP A 197 0.31 -10.86 -3.07
C ASP A 197 1.50 -11.60 -3.69
N THR A 198 2.22 -12.39 -2.90
CA THR A 198 3.43 -13.07 -3.38
C THR A 198 3.54 -14.46 -2.83
N PHE A 199 4.03 -15.39 -3.64
CA PHE A 199 4.42 -16.72 -3.18
C PHE A 199 5.77 -17.08 -3.79
N LYS A 200 6.48 -18.02 -3.16
CA LYS A 200 7.79 -18.47 -3.63
C LYS A 200 7.77 -19.94 -3.95
N TYR A 201 8.59 -20.33 -4.92
CA TYR A 201 8.75 -21.70 -5.33
C TYR A 201 10.21 -22.03 -5.60
N LYS A 202 10.49 -23.33 -5.64
CA LYS A 202 11.75 -23.90 -6.11
C LYS A 202 11.46 -25.08 -7.02
N VAL A 203 12.48 -25.49 -7.76
CA VAL A 203 12.46 -26.68 -8.60
C VAL A 203 13.57 -27.62 -8.16
N SER A 204 13.28 -28.92 -8.17
CA SER A 204 14.26 -29.96 -7.90
C SER A 204 14.39 -30.90 -9.08
N ASP A 205 15.60 -31.38 -9.34
CA ASP A 205 15.88 -32.46 -10.28
C ASP A 205 15.55 -33.84 -9.67
N GLU A 206 15.74 -34.91 -10.45
CA GLU A 206 15.59 -36.30 -10.00
C GLU A 206 16.64 -36.73 -8.96
N ASN A 207 17.75 -36.00 -8.85
CA ASN A 207 18.83 -36.25 -7.90
C ASN A 207 18.58 -35.56 -6.54
N GLY A 208 17.56 -34.71 -6.44
CA GLY A 208 17.20 -33.95 -5.24
C GLY A 208 17.93 -32.62 -5.07
N THR A 209 18.71 -32.19 -6.07
CA THR A 209 19.36 -30.88 -6.13
C THR A 209 18.29 -29.80 -6.28
N ASN A 210 18.44 -28.67 -5.57
CA ASN A 210 17.43 -27.62 -5.55
C ASN A 210 17.90 -26.38 -6.32
N SER A 211 16.99 -25.76 -7.05
CA SER A 211 17.19 -24.48 -7.69
C SER A 211 17.35 -23.32 -6.70
N ASN A 212 17.66 -22.15 -7.25
CA ASN A 212 17.37 -20.88 -6.59
C ASN A 212 15.86 -20.78 -6.22
N ILE A 213 15.54 -19.96 -5.22
CA ILE A 213 14.16 -19.62 -4.91
C ILE A 213 13.70 -18.54 -5.89
N ALA A 214 12.59 -18.81 -6.59
CA ALA A 214 11.92 -17.85 -7.46
C ALA A 214 10.63 -17.33 -6.80
N GLN A 215 10.27 -16.08 -7.11
CA GLN A 215 9.12 -15.38 -6.58
C GLN A 215 8.06 -15.17 -7.67
N VAL A 216 6.81 -15.45 -7.33
CA VAL A 216 5.66 -15.06 -8.12
C VAL A 216 4.95 -13.90 -7.43
N THR A 217 4.64 -12.87 -8.21
CA THR A 217 3.95 -11.67 -7.76
C THR A 217 2.58 -11.60 -8.42
N ILE A 218 1.51 -11.36 -7.65
CA ILE A 218 0.15 -11.26 -8.16
C ILE A 218 -0.41 -9.90 -7.76
N ASN A 219 -0.73 -9.07 -8.74
CA ASN A 219 -1.40 -7.79 -8.51
C ASN A 219 -2.92 -7.97 -8.56
N VAL A 220 -3.57 -7.91 -7.41
CA VAL A 220 -5.02 -8.11 -7.24
C VAL A 220 -5.75 -6.77 -7.20
N ASN A 221 -6.77 -6.61 -8.04
CA ASN A 221 -7.59 -5.40 -8.10
C ASN A 221 -9.02 -5.67 -7.59
N LEU A 222 -9.66 -4.68 -6.96
CA LEU A 222 -11.10 -4.77 -6.69
C LEU A 222 -11.91 -4.48 -7.96
N PRO A 223 -12.96 -5.27 -8.25
CA PRO A 223 -13.80 -5.01 -9.41
C PRO A 223 -14.53 -3.67 -9.25
N ILE A 224 -14.57 -2.89 -10.33
CA ILE A 224 -15.28 -1.61 -10.40
C ILE A 224 -16.72 -1.87 -10.83
N LYS A 225 -17.69 -1.37 -10.05
CA LYS A 225 -19.12 -1.46 -10.33
C LYS A 225 -19.74 -0.07 -10.45
N TYR A 226 -20.86 0.01 -11.16
CA TYR A 226 -21.59 1.26 -11.40
C TYR A 226 -22.82 1.38 -10.50
N GLY A 227 -23.01 2.55 -9.88
CA GLY A 227 -24.12 2.88 -8.99
C GLY A 227 -24.91 4.09 -9.47
N VAL A 228 -26.22 4.05 -9.26
CA VAL A 228 -27.14 5.17 -9.52
C VAL A 228 -28.05 5.34 -8.32
N GLU A 229 -28.10 6.56 -7.79
CA GLU A 229 -29.03 6.96 -6.74
C GLU A 229 -29.82 8.18 -7.20
N SER A 230 -31.11 8.21 -6.86
CA SER A 230 -32.01 9.32 -7.22
C SER A 230 -32.68 9.84 -5.97
N PHE A 231 -32.55 11.15 -5.78
CA PHE A 231 -33.10 11.90 -4.67
C PHE A 231 -34.12 12.89 -5.22
N THR A 232 -35.15 13.18 -4.43
CA THR A 232 -36.02 14.33 -4.69
C THR A 232 -35.60 15.44 -3.74
N GLN A 233 -35.25 16.61 -4.28
CA GLN A 233 -34.95 17.79 -3.47
C GLN A 233 -36.16 18.09 -2.59
N ASN A 234 -35.98 17.88 -1.28
CA ASN A 234 -37.00 18.20 -0.29
C ASN A 234 -37.30 19.72 -0.36
N VAL A 235 -38.56 20.07 -0.20
CA VAL A 235 -39.14 21.42 -0.36
C VAL A 235 -38.57 22.47 0.63
N ASN A 236 -37.64 22.11 1.50
CA ASN A 236 -37.18 22.95 2.61
C ASN A 236 -35.71 23.31 2.39
N THR A 237 -35.41 24.27 1.52
CA THR A 237 -34.07 24.86 1.41
C THR A 237 -33.77 25.62 2.71
N LEU A 238 -33.28 24.91 3.73
CA LEU A 238 -32.77 25.53 4.95
C LEU A 238 -31.50 26.26 4.58
N ASN A 239 -31.48 27.58 4.75
CA ASN A 239 -30.30 28.41 4.50
C ASN A 239 -29.48 28.65 5.77
N GLY A 240 -29.90 28.13 6.91
CA GLY A 240 -29.17 28.28 8.16
C GLY A 240 -29.92 27.79 9.40
N ALA A 241 -29.31 27.96 10.57
CA ALA A 241 -29.90 27.62 11.87
C ALA A 241 -29.97 28.82 12.83
N ASP A 242 -31.05 28.90 13.61
CA ASP A 242 -31.12 29.71 14.82
C ASP A 242 -31.13 28.75 16.03
N ILE A 243 -30.12 28.87 16.89
CA ILE A 243 -29.91 27.96 18.04
C ILE A 243 -30.13 28.71 19.35
N VAL A 244 -30.99 28.19 20.19
CA VAL A 244 -31.22 28.70 21.54
C VAL A 244 -30.71 27.69 22.56
N TRP A 245 -29.75 28.11 23.37
CA TRP A 245 -29.29 27.37 24.54
C TRP A 245 -30.17 27.74 25.73
N VAL A 246 -30.83 26.75 26.32
CA VAL A 246 -31.68 26.90 27.51
C VAL A 246 -30.93 26.24 28.65
N ILE A 247 -30.25 27.06 29.45
CA ILE A 247 -29.30 26.58 30.45
C ILE A 247 -29.90 26.76 31.84
N ASP A 248 -29.90 25.68 32.60
CA ASP A 248 -30.22 25.65 34.02
C ASP A 248 -29.20 26.48 34.82
N ASN A 249 -29.74 27.42 35.60
CA ASN A 249 -28.98 28.35 36.41
C ASN A 249 -29.09 28.05 37.92
N SER A 250 -29.52 26.84 38.29
CA SER A 250 -29.58 26.37 39.66
C SER A 250 -28.18 26.18 40.28
N GLY A 251 -28.17 25.95 41.60
CA GLY A 251 -26.95 25.86 42.42
C GLY A 251 -25.95 24.77 42.00
N SER A 252 -26.43 23.72 41.33
CA SER A 252 -25.63 22.54 40.95
C SER A 252 -24.98 22.65 39.58
N MET A 253 -25.38 23.60 38.74
CA MET A 253 -24.99 23.64 37.31
C MET A 253 -23.64 24.31 37.01
N GLY A 254 -22.82 24.56 38.04
CA GLY A 254 -21.55 25.26 37.86
C GLY A 254 -20.57 24.51 36.96
N ASP A 255 -20.47 23.19 37.12
CA ASP A 255 -19.52 22.36 36.38
C ASP A 255 -19.93 22.18 34.92
N GLU A 256 -21.22 22.04 34.65
CA GLU A 256 -21.79 21.92 33.31
C GLU A 256 -21.65 23.21 32.52
N GLN A 257 -21.85 24.38 33.18
CA GLN A 257 -21.59 25.68 32.55
C GLN A 257 -20.10 25.82 32.19
N ALA A 258 -19.18 25.39 33.07
CA ALA A 258 -17.74 25.38 32.77
C ALA A 258 -17.37 24.37 31.67
N ALA A 259 -18.05 23.22 31.60
CA ALA A 259 -17.88 22.23 30.54
C ALA A 259 -18.33 22.79 29.18
N LEU A 260 -19.46 23.51 29.12
CA LEU A 260 -19.91 24.20 27.91
C LEU A 260 -18.89 25.22 27.41
N GLN A 261 -18.27 25.99 28.31
CA GLN A 261 -17.19 26.93 27.95
C GLN A 261 -15.99 26.18 27.35
N THR A 262 -15.54 25.12 28.04
CA THR A 262 -14.34 24.36 27.70
C THR A 262 -14.47 23.66 26.34
N TYR A 263 -15.60 23.00 26.11
CA TYR A 263 -15.79 22.11 24.96
C TYR A 263 -16.56 22.74 23.79
N PHE A 264 -16.84 24.04 23.83
CA PHE A 264 -17.56 24.73 22.75
C PHE A 264 -16.92 24.57 21.37
N SER A 265 -15.59 24.39 21.31
CA SER A 265 -14.89 24.19 20.03
C SER A 265 -15.38 22.93 19.29
N ALA A 266 -15.73 21.86 20.01
CA ALA A 266 -16.30 20.65 19.42
C ALA A 266 -17.66 20.90 18.74
N PHE A 267 -18.45 21.83 19.31
CA PHE A 267 -19.71 22.26 18.70
C PHE A 267 -19.48 23.09 17.44
N ILE A 268 -18.74 24.20 17.57
CA ILE A 268 -18.70 25.22 16.51
C ILE A 268 -17.86 24.80 15.29
N ASN A 269 -16.91 23.87 15.45
CA ASN A 269 -16.12 23.36 14.33
C ASN A 269 -16.95 22.61 13.29
N ASN A 270 -18.14 22.12 13.64
CA ASN A 270 -19.07 21.56 12.66
C ASN A 270 -19.76 22.63 11.80
N PHE A 271 -19.74 23.89 12.22
CA PHE A 271 -20.43 25.01 11.56
C PHE A 271 -19.47 25.91 10.78
N ILE A 272 -18.17 25.86 11.10
CA ILE A 272 -17.12 26.68 10.49
C ILE A 272 -16.08 25.78 9.82
N SER A 273 -15.62 26.15 8.62
CA SER A 273 -14.52 25.50 7.92
C SER A 273 -13.58 26.55 7.33
N ALA A 274 -12.28 26.44 7.58
CA ALA A 274 -11.26 27.39 7.10
C ALA A 274 -11.58 28.87 7.41
N GLY A 275 -12.17 29.14 8.58
CA GLY A 275 -12.55 30.50 9.01
C GLY A 275 -13.82 31.05 8.35
N LYS A 276 -14.57 30.24 7.60
CA LYS A 276 -15.85 30.58 6.96
C LYS A 276 -17.00 29.75 7.50
N ALA A 277 -18.17 30.37 7.70
CA ALA A 277 -19.36 29.65 8.12
C ALA A 277 -19.88 28.79 6.94
N LYS A 278 -20.22 27.53 7.21
CA LYS A 278 -20.75 26.58 6.21
C LYS A 278 -22.18 26.93 5.78
N PHE A 279 -22.88 27.67 6.62
CA PHE A 279 -24.22 28.22 6.46
C PHE A 279 -24.39 29.35 7.48
N PRO A 280 -25.24 30.37 7.20
CA PRO A 280 -25.68 31.32 8.21
C PRO A 280 -26.13 30.64 9.50
N PHE A 281 -25.68 31.12 10.66
CA PHE A 281 -26.20 30.71 11.96
C PHE A 281 -26.27 31.88 12.95
N ASN A 282 -27.20 31.79 13.90
CA ASN A 282 -27.29 32.65 15.06
C ASN A 282 -27.42 31.79 16.31
N MET A 283 -26.81 32.23 17.42
CA MET A 283 -27.00 31.59 18.72
C MET A 283 -27.41 32.59 19.79
N ALA A 284 -28.21 32.14 20.74
CA ALA A 284 -28.54 32.91 21.93
C ALA A 284 -28.61 31.99 23.15
N ILE A 285 -28.31 32.54 24.32
CA ILE A 285 -28.40 31.82 25.60
C ILE A 285 -29.53 32.45 26.40
N THR A 286 -30.43 31.61 26.91
CA THR A 286 -31.45 31.95 27.92
C THR A 286 -31.31 31.01 29.11
N THR A 287 -31.97 31.34 30.22
CA THR A 287 -32.08 30.43 31.35
C THR A 287 -33.42 29.72 31.39
N THR A 288 -33.47 28.61 32.12
CA THR A 288 -34.69 27.88 32.47
C THR A 288 -35.61 28.67 33.41
N ASP A 289 -35.11 29.71 34.10
CA ASP A 289 -35.86 30.62 34.98
C ASP A 289 -36.54 31.83 34.28
N ILE A 290 -36.26 32.08 32.99
CA ILE A 290 -36.84 33.23 32.26
C ILE A 290 -38.37 33.16 32.16
N TYR A 291 -38.98 32.01 32.49
CA TYR A 291 -40.43 31.83 32.52
C TYR A 291 -41.17 32.88 33.37
N ASN A 292 -40.53 33.49 34.37
CA ASN A 292 -41.09 34.56 35.20
C ASN A 292 -40.94 35.97 34.60
N ALA A 293 -40.30 36.11 33.45
CA ALA A 293 -40.01 37.41 32.84
C ALA A 293 -41.29 38.20 32.50
N GLN A 294 -41.20 39.53 32.60
CA GLN A 294 -42.29 40.45 32.26
C GLN A 294 -42.13 40.99 30.83
N ALA A 295 -43.14 41.71 30.34
CA ALA A 295 -43.05 42.38 29.05
C ALA A 295 -41.91 43.42 29.10
N GLY A 296 -41.09 43.48 28.05
CA GLY A 296 -39.91 44.36 27.97
C GLY A 296 -38.63 43.76 28.56
N THR A 297 -38.67 42.54 29.13
CA THR A 297 -37.46 41.80 29.49
C THR A 297 -36.75 41.30 28.23
N ILE A 298 -35.44 41.53 28.13
CA ILE A 298 -34.60 40.92 27.10
C ILE A 298 -34.44 39.43 27.47
N PRO A 299 -34.90 38.48 26.63
CA PRO A 299 -34.95 37.08 27.01
C PRO A 299 -33.60 36.35 26.91
N PHE A 300 -32.58 37.00 26.34
CA PHE A 300 -31.27 36.40 26.11
C PHE A 300 -30.18 37.12 26.91
N ARG A 301 -29.09 36.40 27.19
CA ARG A 301 -27.93 36.94 27.91
C ARG A 301 -27.32 38.12 27.18
N THR A 302 -27.02 39.16 27.96
CA THR A 302 -26.45 40.42 27.49
C THR A 302 -25.05 40.65 28.05
N ASN A 303 -24.26 41.45 27.34
CA ASN A 303 -23.00 41.99 27.83
C ASN A 303 -23.23 43.12 28.84
N SER A 304 -22.15 43.67 29.40
CA SER A 304 -22.20 44.74 30.39
C SER A 304 -22.87 46.04 29.91
N MET A 305 -23.07 46.21 28.60
CA MET A 305 -23.76 47.35 28.00
C MET A 305 -25.25 47.08 27.75
N GLY A 306 -25.75 45.89 28.12
CA GLY A 306 -27.16 45.51 27.92
C GLY A 306 -27.49 45.00 26.51
N ASN A 307 -26.50 44.83 25.64
CA ASN A 307 -26.70 44.25 24.31
C ASN A 307 -26.60 42.72 24.37
N ILE A 308 -27.46 42.01 23.63
CA ILE A 308 -27.34 40.55 23.49
C ILE A 308 -25.96 40.21 22.94
N TYR A 309 -25.33 39.15 23.47
CA TYR A 309 -24.05 38.66 22.93
C TYR A 309 -24.17 38.33 21.43
N ASP A 310 -23.21 38.79 20.63
CA ASP A 310 -23.23 38.57 19.19
C ASP A 310 -22.61 37.20 18.89
N LEU A 311 -23.48 36.19 18.81
CA LEU A 311 -23.10 34.82 18.48
C LEU A 311 -23.59 34.44 17.08
N SER A 312 -23.37 35.35 16.13
CA SER A 312 -23.69 35.14 14.72
C SER A 312 -22.53 34.54 13.93
N SER A 313 -22.85 33.88 12.83
CA SER A 313 -21.89 33.48 11.80
C SER A 313 -21.02 34.64 11.30
N THR A 314 -21.58 35.84 11.15
CA THR A 314 -20.83 37.05 10.76
C THR A 314 -19.77 37.44 11.79
N LYS A 315 -20.09 37.38 13.08
CA LYS A 315 -19.12 37.62 14.16
C LYS A 315 -18.04 36.55 14.18
N ALA A 316 -18.43 35.27 14.01
CA ALA A 316 -17.48 34.16 14.00
C ALA A 316 -16.46 34.28 12.86
N GLU A 317 -16.88 34.71 11.67
CA GLU A 317 -15.99 34.93 10.52
C GLU A 317 -15.08 36.15 10.69
N SER A 318 -15.60 37.25 11.25
CA SER A 318 -14.85 38.50 11.39
C SER A 318 -13.88 38.48 12.56
N ASN A 319 -14.24 37.83 13.68
CA ASN A 319 -13.40 37.72 14.86
C ASN A 319 -13.79 36.51 15.71
N PHE A 320 -13.28 35.34 15.33
CA PHE A 320 -13.56 34.07 16.01
C PHE A 320 -13.17 34.08 17.50
N ALA A 321 -12.07 34.74 17.87
CA ALA A 321 -11.64 34.83 19.27
C ALA A 321 -12.64 35.62 20.12
N SER A 322 -13.12 36.76 19.63
CA SER A 322 -14.17 37.54 20.29
C SER A 322 -15.48 36.77 20.36
N PHE A 323 -15.87 36.09 19.28
CA PHE A 323 -17.06 35.24 19.24
C PHE A 323 -17.02 34.15 20.31
N ARG A 324 -15.90 33.42 20.45
CA ARG A 324 -15.76 32.39 21.49
C ARG A 324 -15.81 32.98 22.90
N ASN A 325 -15.10 34.08 23.14
CA ASN A 325 -15.13 34.75 24.45
C ASN A 325 -16.52 35.29 24.81
N GLU A 326 -17.30 35.73 23.83
CA GLU A 326 -18.70 36.11 24.04
C GLU A 326 -19.57 34.88 24.37
N PHE A 327 -19.36 33.75 23.70
CA PHE A 327 -20.04 32.50 24.03
C PHE A 327 -19.72 32.05 25.46
N GLU A 328 -18.44 32.02 25.83
CA GLU A 328 -17.96 31.62 27.15
C GLU A 328 -18.62 32.46 28.26
N LYS A 329 -18.75 33.78 28.04
CA LYS A 329 -19.45 34.67 28.98
C LYS A 329 -20.96 34.43 28.99
N ALA A 330 -21.55 34.16 27.82
CA ALA A 330 -22.98 33.97 27.68
C ALA A 330 -23.48 32.67 28.35
N VAL A 331 -22.71 31.58 28.34
CA VAL A 331 -23.10 30.32 28.97
C VAL A 331 -22.90 30.30 30.49
N ASN A 332 -22.08 31.20 31.05
CA ASN A 332 -21.97 31.40 32.50
C ASN A 332 -23.20 32.16 33.01
N VAL A 333 -24.33 31.47 33.11
CA VAL A 333 -25.65 31.98 33.53
C VAL A 333 -25.75 32.20 35.04
N GLY A 334 -24.75 31.72 35.78
CA GLY A 334 -24.72 31.78 37.24
C GLY A 334 -25.49 30.61 37.86
N VAL A 335 -25.43 30.53 39.19
CA VAL A 335 -25.93 29.40 39.98
C VAL A 335 -26.92 29.84 41.08
N SER A 336 -27.57 30.99 40.86
CA SER A 336 -28.51 31.60 41.83
C SER A 336 -29.98 31.38 41.47
N GLY A 337 -30.24 30.51 40.50
CA GLY A 337 -31.57 30.14 40.02
C GLY A 337 -32.34 29.23 40.95
N SER A 338 -33.57 28.92 40.56
CA SER A 338 -34.46 28.05 41.31
C SER A 338 -34.38 26.61 40.81
N GLY A 339 -34.45 25.58 41.67
CA GLY A 339 -34.58 24.18 41.20
C GLY A 339 -35.93 23.86 40.51
N ARG A 340 -36.72 24.88 40.15
CA ARG A 340 -38.01 24.74 39.48
C ARG A 340 -37.87 25.02 38.00
N GLU A 341 -37.24 24.09 37.29
CA GLU A 341 -36.83 24.31 35.92
C GLU A 341 -37.93 24.07 34.90
N LYS A 342 -38.25 25.11 34.14
CA LYS A 342 -39.33 25.13 33.15
C LYS A 342 -38.79 25.47 31.78
N SER A 343 -37.94 24.59 31.25
CA SER A 343 -37.25 24.79 29.98
C SER A 343 -38.22 25.04 28.83
N TYR A 344 -39.34 24.30 28.75
CA TYR A 344 -40.35 24.53 27.69
C TYR A 344 -41.03 25.91 27.82
N LEU A 345 -41.49 26.30 29.01
CA LEU A 345 -42.09 27.61 29.20
C LEU A 345 -41.09 28.74 28.91
N SER A 346 -39.82 28.54 29.25
CA SER A 346 -38.72 29.46 28.96
C SER A 346 -38.40 29.55 27.45
N MET A 347 -38.47 28.45 26.72
CA MET A 347 -38.40 28.44 25.25
C MET A 347 -39.53 29.26 24.62
N GLU A 348 -40.76 29.09 25.10
CA GLU A 348 -41.90 29.88 24.62
C GLU A 348 -41.71 31.36 24.95
N LYS A 349 -41.31 31.65 26.18
CA LYS A 349 -41.13 33.02 26.66
C LYS A 349 -40.06 33.75 25.86
N SER A 350 -38.94 33.10 25.58
CA SER A 350 -37.87 33.67 24.77
C SER A 350 -38.32 33.96 23.33
N TYR A 351 -39.09 33.06 22.72
CA TYR A 351 -39.71 33.31 21.42
C TYR A 351 -40.65 34.51 21.43
N ASN A 352 -41.56 34.58 22.39
CA ASN A 352 -42.56 35.64 22.49
C ASN A 352 -41.97 37.02 22.82
N LEU A 353 -40.88 37.06 23.60
CA LEU A 353 -40.22 38.31 23.99
C LEU A 353 -39.27 38.85 22.90
N ALA A 354 -38.73 37.98 22.04
CA ALA A 354 -37.82 38.37 20.96
C ALA A 354 -38.16 37.71 19.61
N PRO A 355 -39.40 37.86 19.09
CA PRO A 355 -39.83 37.15 17.89
C PRO A 355 -39.01 37.54 16.64
N THR A 356 -38.47 38.75 16.59
CA THR A 356 -37.64 39.26 15.49
C THR A 356 -36.21 38.71 15.48
N TRP A 357 -35.78 38.04 16.55
CA TRP A 357 -34.47 37.39 16.61
C TRP A 357 -34.45 36.08 15.80
N PHE A 358 -35.59 35.40 15.75
CA PHE A 358 -35.74 34.14 15.02
C PHE A 358 -35.93 34.42 13.53
N GLY A 359 -35.21 33.69 12.69
CA GLY A 359 -35.39 33.73 11.25
C GLY A 359 -36.71 33.10 10.80
N GLY A 360 -37.03 33.31 9.53
CA GLY A 360 -38.24 32.80 8.90
C GLY A 360 -38.25 31.28 8.68
N ASN A 361 -39.17 30.84 7.83
CA ASN A 361 -39.37 29.41 7.52
C ASN A 361 -38.21 28.76 6.72
N ASP A 362 -37.23 29.55 6.31
CA ASP A 362 -35.99 29.13 5.67
C ASP A 362 -34.88 28.76 6.66
N ARG A 363 -35.13 28.87 7.98
CA ARG A 363 -34.15 28.56 9.03
C ARG A 363 -34.59 27.41 9.92
N LEU A 364 -33.64 26.55 10.27
CA LEU A 364 -33.83 25.51 11.29
C LEU A 364 -33.89 26.17 12.66
N LEU A 365 -34.93 25.89 13.44
CA LEU A 365 -35.00 26.32 14.83
C LEU A 365 -34.51 25.18 15.73
N VAL A 366 -33.44 25.43 16.47
CA VAL A 366 -32.80 24.43 17.33
C VAL A 366 -32.84 24.91 18.77
N TYR A 367 -33.31 24.06 19.66
CA TYR A 367 -33.20 24.25 21.10
C TYR A 367 -32.24 23.22 21.67
N ILE A 368 -31.26 23.68 22.44
CA ILE A 368 -30.36 22.82 23.21
C ILE A 368 -30.63 23.10 24.68
N ILE A 369 -31.11 22.10 25.41
CA ILE A 369 -31.50 22.23 26.81
C ILE A 369 -30.42 21.58 27.65
N VAL A 370 -29.92 22.26 28.68
CA VAL A 370 -28.90 21.74 29.59
C VAL A 370 -29.41 21.91 31.01
N SER A 371 -29.76 20.81 31.69
CA SER A 371 -30.34 20.85 33.04
C SER A 371 -30.16 19.54 33.79
N ASP A 372 -29.86 19.63 35.09
CA ASP A 372 -29.83 18.51 36.02
C ASP A 372 -31.14 18.40 36.83
N GLU A 373 -32.22 19.04 36.36
CA GLU A 373 -33.53 19.05 37.00
C GLU A 373 -34.66 18.58 36.06
N PRO A 374 -35.79 18.09 36.61
CA PRO A 374 -36.90 17.65 35.79
C PRO A 374 -37.60 18.81 35.10
N GLU A 375 -38.16 18.54 33.93
CA GLU A 375 -38.95 19.51 33.17
C GLU A 375 -40.32 19.77 33.83
N GLN A 376 -40.48 20.95 34.44
CA GLN A 376 -41.62 21.31 35.28
C GLN A 376 -42.59 22.33 34.65
N SER A 377 -42.52 22.59 33.34
CA SER A 377 -43.55 23.38 32.67
C SER A 377 -44.90 22.67 32.79
N GLY A 378 -45.97 23.44 33.03
CA GLY A 378 -47.34 22.91 33.01
C GLY A 378 -47.67 22.29 31.65
N SER A 379 -48.81 21.61 31.49
CA SER A 379 -49.14 20.87 30.24
C SER A 379 -48.24 19.67 29.95
N THR A 380 -48.59 18.87 28.94
CA THR A 380 -47.84 17.67 28.53
C THR A 380 -46.68 18.01 27.59
N ALA A 381 -45.67 17.12 27.52
CA ALA A 381 -44.57 17.29 26.56
C ALA A 381 -45.06 17.34 25.11
N GLY A 382 -46.07 16.55 24.74
CA GLY A 382 -46.63 16.54 23.39
C GLY A 382 -47.28 17.87 22.99
N GLU A 383 -48.02 18.51 23.91
CA GLU A 383 -48.62 19.82 23.67
C GLU A 383 -47.55 20.90 23.48
N TRP A 384 -46.50 20.89 24.30
CA TRP A 384 -45.36 21.80 24.15
C TRP A 384 -44.64 21.60 22.83
N VAL A 385 -44.28 20.36 22.51
CA VAL A 385 -43.53 20.08 21.28
C VAL A 385 -44.37 20.45 20.06
N THR A 386 -45.67 20.15 20.06
CA THR A 386 -46.60 20.58 19.00
C THR A 386 -46.65 22.11 18.86
N LYS A 387 -46.65 22.83 19.99
CA LYS A 387 -46.60 24.29 19.98
C LYS A 387 -45.31 24.81 19.35
N PHE A 388 -44.16 24.24 19.70
CA PHE A 388 -42.87 24.64 19.12
C PHE A 388 -42.75 24.29 17.66
N THR A 389 -43.15 23.08 17.25
CA THR A 389 -43.08 22.64 15.85
C THR A 389 -43.97 23.47 14.93
N ASN A 390 -45.06 24.06 15.46
CA ASN A 390 -45.91 25.02 14.75
C ASN A 390 -45.33 26.44 14.62
N LEU A 391 -44.18 26.74 15.23
CA LEU A 391 -43.49 28.03 15.04
C LEU A 391 -42.88 28.17 13.64
N LYS A 392 -42.80 27.06 12.90
CA LYS A 392 -42.36 27.00 11.51
C LYS A 392 -43.49 26.46 10.64
N ASP A 393 -43.40 26.70 9.34
CA ASP A 393 -44.31 26.13 8.33
C ASP A 393 -44.36 24.59 8.33
N LYS A 394 -43.32 23.93 8.85
CA LYS A 394 -43.27 22.49 8.96
C LYS A 394 -42.61 22.00 10.25
N PRO A 395 -43.13 20.93 10.87
CA PRO A 395 -42.68 20.48 12.18
C PRO A 395 -41.24 19.98 12.20
N GLU A 396 -40.73 19.40 11.10
CA GLU A 396 -39.37 18.88 11.02
C GLU A 396 -38.28 19.95 11.11
N LYS A 397 -38.64 21.23 10.91
CA LYS A 397 -37.73 22.38 11.00
C LYS A 397 -37.44 22.83 12.43
N VAL A 398 -38.02 22.16 13.42
CA VAL A 398 -37.78 22.43 14.84
C VAL A 398 -37.13 21.20 15.48
N LYS A 399 -35.95 21.40 16.08
CA LYS A 399 -35.16 20.35 16.72
C LYS A 399 -34.94 20.69 18.19
N ILE A 400 -35.08 19.69 19.07
CA ILE A 400 -34.85 19.84 20.51
C ILE A 400 -33.80 18.81 20.93
N TYR A 401 -32.68 19.25 21.47
CA TYR A 401 -31.58 18.41 21.95
C TYR A 401 -31.39 18.60 23.46
N PRO A 402 -31.99 17.74 24.29
CA PRO A 402 -31.78 17.80 25.73
C PRO A 402 -30.49 17.08 26.13
N ILE A 403 -29.68 17.76 26.94
CA ILE A 403 -28.53 17.26 27.68
C ILE A 403 -28.94 17.28 29.16
N ILE A 404 -29.45 16.16 29.64
CA ILE A 404 -30.10 16.08 30.95
C ILE A 404 -29.63 14.88 31.75
N HIS A 405 -29.78 14.91 33.06
CA HIS A 405 -29.53 13.73 33.87
C HIS A 405 -30.67 12.70 33.66
N PRO A 406 -30.41 11.44 33.26
CA PRO A 406 -31.45 10.49 32.89
C PRO A 406 -32.51 10.26 33.99
N SER A 407 -32.11 10.28 35.27
CA SER A 407 -33.04 10.17 36.41
C SER A 407 -33.99 11.35 36.58
N LYS A 408 -33.72 12.48 35.90
CA LYS A 408 -34.48 13.72 35.97
C LYS A 408 -35.51 13.84 34.84
N ASP A 409 -35.47 12.97 33.82
CA ASP A 409 -36.54 12.88 32.83
C ASP A 409 -37.77 12.11 33.36
N ASN A 410 -38.32 12.58 34.48
CA ASN A 410 -39.49 11.97 35.08
C ASN A 410 -40.71 12.14 34.15
N ASN A 411 -41.46 11.05 33.95
CA ASN A 411 -42.52 10.97 32.93
C ASN A 411 -42.04 11.15 31.48
N GLN A 412 -40.74 10.97 31.20
CA GLN A 412 -40.20 10.87 29.84
C GLN A 412 -40.51 12.11 28.97
N ARG A 413 -40.53 13.30 29.57
CA ARG A 413 -40.92 14.53 28.87
C ARG A 413 -39.88 14.95 27.83
N TYR A 414 -38.59 14.84 28.15
CA TYR A 414 -37.50 15.09 27.21
C TYR A 414 -37.39 13.97 26.19
N GLN A 415 -37.52 12.71 26.61
CA GLN A 415 -37.61 11.56 25.71
C GLN A 415 -38.74 11.73 24.67
N LYS A 416 -39.91 12.24 25.10
CA LYS A 416 -41.02 12.50 24.19
C LYS A 416 -40.70 13.60 23.17
N ALA A 417 -39.98 14.64 23.59
CA ALA A 417 -39.55 15.71 22.70
C ALA A 417 -38.56 15.23 21.64
N VAL A 418 -37.61 14.35 22.00
CA VAL A 418 -36.65 13.81 21.03
C VAL A 418 -37.31 12.87 20.02
N GLU A 419 -38.29 12.07 20.44
CA GLU A 419 -39.10 11.24 19.53
C GLU A 419 -39.86 12.08 18.51
N MET A 420 -40.49 13.15 18.96
CA MET A 420 -41.33 14.01 18.12
C MET A 420 -40.53 14.92 17.19
N THR A 421 -39.30 15.28 17.57
CA THR A 421 -38.43 16.16 16.76
C THR A 421 -37.36 15.40 15.97
N GLY A 422 -37.25 14.08 16.17
CA GLY A 422 -36.29 13.21 15.47
C GLY A 422 -34.84 13.51 15.88
N THR A 423 -34.60 13.72 17.18
CA THR A 423 -33.28 14.02 17.76
C THR A 423 -32.87 12.94 18.77
N LYS A 424 -31.82 13.20 19.54
CA LYS A 424 -31.27 12.30 20.56
C LYS A 424 -31.27 12.98 21.93
N LEU A 425 -31.55 12.19 22.97
CA LEU A 425 -31.37 12.55 24.38
C LEU A 425 -29.91 12.28 24.78
N TYR A 426 -29.27 13.24 25.44
CA TYR A 426 -27.89 13.12 25.92
C TYR A 426 -27.82 13.15 27.44
N ASN A 427 -26.90 12.38 28.00
CA ASN A 427 -26.70 12.30 29.44
C ASN A 427 -25.72 13.40 29.89
N ILE A 428 -26.17 14.28 30.79
CA ILE A 428 -25.37 15.41 31.30
C ILE A 428 -24.11 14.97 32.08
N THR A 429 -24.05 13.74 32.58
CA THR A 429 -22.88 13.23 33.30
C THR A 429 -21.77 12.71 32.38
N GLU A 430 -22.04 12.60 31.07
CA GLU A 430 -21.05 12.19 30.07
C GLU A 430 -20.19 13.38 29.63
N SER A 431 -19.06 13.10 28.97
CA SER A 431 -18.20 14.17 28.45
C SER A 431 -18.97 15.03 27.44
N PHE A 432 -18.93 16.36 27.65
CA PHE A 432 -19.61 17.31 26.77
C PHE A 432 -18.99 17.36 25.37
N GLU A 433 -17.71 17.07 25.20
CA GLU A 433 -17.05 17.10 23.88
C GLU A 433 -17.76 16.24 22.80
N PRO A 434 -17.95 14.92 22.97
CA PRO A 434 -18.67 14.10 22.01
C PRO A 434 -20.17 14.43 21.93
N ILE A 435 -20.79 14.92 22.99
CA ILE A 435 -22.20 15.34 22.97
C ILE A 435 -22.36 16.54 22.02
N LEU A 436 -21.55 17.57 22.22
CA LEU A 436 -21.58 18.82 21.47
C LEU A 436 -21.20 18.62 20.00
N ASP A 437 -20.21 17.76 19.72
CA ASP A 437 -19.87 17.36 18.35
C ASP A 437 -21.05 16.68 17.65
N ASN A 438 -21.69 15.69 18.29
CA ASN A 438 -22.82 14.97 17.68
C ASN A 438 -24.04 15.86 17.42
N ILE A 439 -24.38 16.76 18.36
CA ILE A 439 -25.51 17.69 18.18
C ILE A 439 -25.24 18.61 16.99
N SER A 440 -24.06 19.25 16.96
CA SER A 440 -23.71 20.18 15.90
C SER A 440 -23.56 19.49 14.54
N LEU A 441 -23.02 18.27 14.49
CA LEU A 441 -22.99 17.47 13.26
C LEU A 441 -24.40 17.13 12.77
N SER A 442 -25.30 16.73 13.68
CA SER A 442 -26.71 16.48 13.36
C SER A 442 -27.38 17.71 12.76
N VAL A 443 -27.24 18.88 13.39
CA VAL A 443 -27.77 20.16 12.89
C VAL A 443 -27.17 20.52 11.53
N SER A 444 -25.84 20.44 11.39
CA SER A 444 -25.14 20.75 10.14
C SER A 444 -25.60 19.84 8.99
N ASN A 445 -25.90 18.56 9.25
CA ASN A 445 -26.37 17.63 8.22
C ASN A 445 -27.81 17.91 7.77
N GLN A 446 -28.65 18.50 8.64
CA GLN A 446 -29.98 18.96 8.22
C GLN A 446 -29.89 20.17 7.27
N ILE A 447 -28.75 20.87 7.29
CA ILE A 447 -28.49 22.06 6.47
C ILE A 447 -27.53 21.67 5.35
N SER A 448 -28.11 21.18 4.25
CA SER A 448 -27.45 20.88 2.95
C SER A 448 -26.60 19.60 2.87
N SER A 449 -27.21 18.40 2.78
CA SER A 449 -26.51 17.19 2.29
C SER A 449 -27.45 16.09 1.76
N TYR A 450 -26.98 15.36 0.72
CA TYR A 450 -27.56 14.12 0.21
C TYR A 450 -26.73 12.94 0.73
N GLN A 451 -27.31 12.08 1.56
CA GLN A 451 -26.64 10.89 2.08
C GLN A 451 -26.71 9.76 1.05
N LEU A 452 -25.57 9.24 0.60
CA LEU A 452 -25.53 8.10 -0.34
C LEU A 452 -25.70 6.78 0.43
N ALA A 453 -26.51 5.87 -0.11
CA ALA A 453 -27.04 4.70 0.59
C ALA A 453 -26.06 3.51 0.72
N SER A 454 -24.75 3.70 0.56
CA SER A 454 -23.85 2.56 0.34
C SER A 454 -22.72 2.41 1.36
N MET A 455 -22.39 1.17 1.73
CA MET A 455 -21.14 0.79 2.41
C MET A 455 -19.96 0.63 1.42
N ARG A 456 -20.10 1.14 0.18
CA ARG A 456 -19.14 0.92 -0.92
C ARG A 456 -18.08 2.02 -0.96
N SER A 457 -16.88 1.67 -1.38
CA SER A 457 -15.80 2.64 -1.62
C SER A 457 -16.00 3.34 -2.96
N ILE A 458 -16.65 4.51 -2.94
CA ILE A 458 -16.98 5.30 -4.16
C ILE A 458 -15.72 5.96 -4.72
N ILE A 459 -15.54 5.85 -6.04
CA ILE A 459 -14.45 6.51 -6.77
C ILE A 459 -14.88 7.95 -7.08
N ALA A 460 -14.47 8.89 -6.22
CA ALA A 460 -14.96 10.27 -6.23
C ALA A 460 -14.85 10.98 -7.60
N SER A 461 -13.80 10.70 -8.39
CA SER A 461 -13.58 11.28 -9.72
C SER A 461 -14.61 10.86 -10.77
N THR A 462 -15.39 9.81 -10.50
CA THR A 462 -16.41 9.28 -11.43
C THR A 462 -17.81 9.80 -11.13
N ILE A 463 -17.99 10.54 -10.02
CA ILE A 463 -19.28 11.07 -9.60
C ILE A 463 -19.79 12.04 -10.66
N LYS A 464 -21.00 11.77 -11.16
CA LYS A 464 -21.77 12.66 -12.02
C LYS A 464 -23.08 12.99 -11.32
N VAL A 465 -23.38 14.27 -11.23
CA VAL A 465 -24.63 14.76 -10.65
C VAL A 465 -25.46 15.41 -11.74
N SER A 466 -26.75 15.09 -11.79
CA SER A 466 -27.72 15.78 -12.64
C SER A 466 -28.92 16.23 -11.83
N VAL A 467 -29.41 17.43 -12.13
CA VAL A 467 -30.60 18.06 -11.57
C VAL A 467 -31.63 18.17 -12.69
N ASP A 468 -32.78 17.51 -12.54
CA ASP A 468 -33.85 17.46 -13.56
C ASP A 468 -33.34 17.06 -14.96
N GLY A 469 -32.36 16.15 -14.98
CA GLY A 469 -31.72 15.65 -16.21
C GLY A 469 -30.58 16.52 -16.75
N SER A 470 -30.33 17.71 -16.19
CA SER A 470 -29.20 18.57 -16.56
C SER A 470 -27.99 18.30 -15.66
N GLN A 471 -26.83 17.99 -16.24
CA GLN A 471 -25.61 17.74 -15.46
C GLN A 471 -25.08 19.01 -14.79
N THR A 472 -24.51 18.87 -13.59
CA THR A 472 -23.84 19.94 -12.85
C THR A 472 -22.53 19.44 -12.26
N THR A 473 -21.52 20.31 -12.23
CA THR A 473 -20.24 20.09 -11.54
C THR A 473 -20.18 20.85 -10.21
N ASP A 474 -21.23 21.57 -9.85
CA ASP A 474 -21.27 22.46 -8.69
C ASP A 474 -21.66 21.71 -7.41
N PHE A 475 -20.83 20.74 -7.04
CA PHE A 475 -21.00 19.93 -5.84
C PHE A 475 -19.68 19.61 -5.15
N THR A 476 -19.78 19.16 -3.91
CA THR A 476 -18.70 18.59 -3.11
C THR A 476 -19.10 17.21 -2.62
N TYR A 477 -18.14 16.28 -2.54
CA TYR A 477 -18.34 14.94 -2.02
C TYR A 477 -17.43 14.71 -0.81
N ASP A 478 -18.02 14.34 0.32
CA ASP A 478 -17.31 13.95 1.54
C ASP A 478 -17.24 12.42 1.59
N ALA A 479 -16.05 11.86 1.35
CA ALA A 479 -15.84 10.41 1.32
C ALA A 479 -16.00 9.76 2.70
N GLN A 480 -15.70 10.47 3.80
CA GLN A 480 -15.84 9.92 5.16
C GLN A 480 -17.31 9.86 5.56
N LYS A 481 -18.05 10.92 5.25
CA LYS A 481 -19.48 11.02 5.58
C LYS A 481 -20.36 10.35 4.53
N ARG A 482 -19.82 9.95 3.38
CA ARG A 482 -20.54 9.37 2.24
C ARG A 482 -21.71 10.26 1.82
N SER A 483 -21.45 11.56 1.79
CA SER A 483 -22.46 12.56 1.52
C SER A 483 -22.02 13.49 0.41
N LEU A 484 -22.98 13.86 -0.44
CA LEU A 484 -22.79 14.81 -1.53
C LEU A 484 -23.55 16.09 -1.19
N LYS A 485 -22.94 17.24 -1.44
CA LYS A 485 -23.55 18.56 -1.25
C LYS A 485 -23.46 19.35 -2.54
N LEU A 486 -24.61 19.77 -3.07
CA LEU A 486 -24.65 20.78 -4.13
C LEU A 486 -24.33 22.14 -3.51
N ASN A 487 -23.42 22.91 -4.14
CA ASN A 487 -23.04 24.22 -3.61
C ASN A 487 -24.17 25.24 -3.82
N ASN A 488 -24.90 25.10 -4.94
CA ASN A 488 -26.17 25.77 -5.17
C ASN A 488 -27.33 24.74 -5.06
N PRO A 489 -28.20 24.87 -4.04
CA PRO A 489 -29.33 23.98 -3.90
C PRO A 489 -30.29 24.09 -5.09
N PRO A 490 -30.74 22.96 -5.67
CA PRO A 490 -31.72 22.96 -6.76
C PRO A 490 -33.12 23.36 -6.25
N THR A 491 -34.03 23.67 -7.17
CA THR A 491 -35.41 24.03 -6.82
C THR A 491 -36.12 22.89 -6.09
N ALA A 492 -37.09 23.24 -5.26
CA ALA A 492 -37.94 22.26 -4.59
C ALA A 492 -38.52 21.26 -5.60
N TYR A 493 -38.56 19.98 -5.22
CA TYR A 493 -39.02 18.86 -6.04
C TYR A 493 -38.15 18.49 -7.24
N SER A 494 -37.03 19.20 -7.48
CA SER A 494 -36.06 18.77 -8.49
C SER A 494 -35.56 17.36 -8.21
N THR A 495 -35.44 16.56 -9.26
CA THR A 495 -34.83 15.24 -9.19
C THR A 495 -33.32 15.39 -9.25
N VAL A 496 -32.62 14.98 -8.19
CA VAL A 496 -31.16 14.91 -8.17
C VAL A 496 -30.74 13.46 -8.37
N LYS A 497 -30.15 13.16 -9.53
CA LYS A 497 -29.59 11.86 -9.85
C LYS A 497 -28.07 11.90 -9.69
N ILE A 498 -27.53 10.96 -8.93
CA ILE A 498 -26.10 10.82 -8.66
C ILE A 498 -25.67 9.46 -9.23
N GLU A 499 -24.69 9.49 -10.14
CA GLU A 499 -24.12 8.32 -10.80
C GLU A 499 -22.64 8.23 -10.43
N TYR A 500 -22.13 7.04 -10.14
CA TYR A 500 -20.75 6.88 -9.70
C TYR A 500 -20.25 5.44 -9.91
N ASP A 501 -18.93 5.28 -10.03
CA ASP A 501 -18.27 4.00 -9.92
C ASP A 501 -17.81 3.75 -8.48
N TYR A 502 -17.78 2.50 -8.07
CA TYR A 502 -17.34 2.09 -6.73
C TYR A 502 -16.59 0.76 -6.76
N LYS A 503 -15.66 0.59 -5.81
CA LYS A 503 -15.01 -0.71 -5.56
C LYS A 503 -15.92 -1.57 -4.70
N ASP A 504 -16.17 -2.80 -5.14
CA ASP A 504 -17.01 -3.76 -4.42
C ASP A 504 -16.25 -4.35 -3.23
N SER A 505 -16.22 -3.63 -2.12
CA SER A 505 -15.63 -4.07 -0.84
C SER A 505 -16.60 -3.70 0.28
N PRO A 506 -17.05 -4.67 1.11
CA PRO A 506 -17.66 -4.38 2.39
C PRO A 506 -16.55 -3.97 3.34
N GLN A 507 -16.63 -2.74 3.87
CA GLN A 507 -15.86 -2.33 5.05
C GLN A 507 -16.46 -2.91 6.32
#